data_AF-A0A9D8JB95-F1
#
_entry.id   AF-A0A9D8JB95-F1
#
_cell.length_a   1.000
_cell.length_b   1.000
_cell.length_c   1.000
_cell.angle_alpha   90.00
_cell.angle_beta   90.00
_cell.angle_gamma   90.00
#
_symmetry.space_group_name_H-M   'P 1'
#
loop_
_entity.id
_entity.type
_entity.pdbx_description
1 polymer ?
#
loop_
_entity_poly.entity_id
_entity_poly.type
_entity_poly.pdbx_seq_one_letter_code
_entity_poly.pdbx_strand_id
1 'polypeptide(L)'
;NWKVTLLVEFADPATRPQHLARLKGIEDRCYVQVADFSRVYAIADEDLERENEEKTSSVHFLRFELTDAMVGALRSGARLVIGIDHANYTHANDALPEASRKALLADLD
;
A
#
# COMPACT_ATOMS: atom_id res chain seq x y z
N ASN A 1 -12.69 3.93 -4.01
CA ASN A 1 -11.54 3.23 -3.36
C ASN A 1 -10.30 3.47 -4.21
N TRP A 2 -9.12 3.11 -3.71
CA TRP A 2 -7.91 3.08 -4.56
C TRP A 2 -7.52 1.66 -4.88
N LYS A 3 -7.00 1.45 -6.10
CA LYS A 3 -6.41 0.19 -6.55
C LYS A 3 -4.96 0.45 -6.96
N VAL A 4 -4.04 -0.37 -6.45
CA VAL A 4 -2.60 -0.16 -6.60
C VAL A 4 -1.93 -1.48 -6.93
N THR A 5 -0.96 -1.45 -7.85
CA THR A 5 -0.01 -2.54 -8.04
C THR A 5 1.24 -2.26 -7.21
N LEU A 6 1.53 -3.10 -6.22
CA LEU A 6 2.79 -3.08 -5.49
C LEU A 6 3.80 -3.97 -6.22
N LEU A 7 4.98 -3.42 -6.51
CA LEU A 7 6.11 -4.14 -7.08
C LEU A 7 7.28 -4.12 -6.09
N VAL A 8 7.75 -5.31 -5.70
CA VAL A 8 8.91 -5.50 -4.82
C VAL A 8 10.10 -5.94 -5.68
N GLU A 9 11.09 -5.05 -5.84
CA GLU A 9 12.23 -5.28 -6.72
C GLU A 9 13.55 -5.45 -5.96
N PHE A 10 14.35 -6.40 -6.45
CA PHE A 10 15.73 -6.58 -6.03
C PHE A 10 16.61 -6.64 -7.28
N ALA A 11 17.68 -5.85 -7.27
CA ALA A 11 18.59 -5.71 -8.41
C ALA A 11 19.27 -7.03 -8.79
N ASP A 12 19.65 -7.82 -7.79
CA ASP A 12 20.25 -9.14 -8.00
C ASP A 12 19.16 -10.25 -7.96
N PRO A 13 18.92 -10.96 -9.07
CA PRO A 13 17.97 -12.07 -9.11
C PRO A 13 18.36 -13.24 -8.19
N ALA A 14 19.66 -13.43 -7.90
CA ALA A 14 20.12 -14.56 -7.08
C ALA A 14 19.73 -14.41 -5.60
N THR A 15 19.69 -13.18 -5.09
CA THR A 15 19.30 -12.88 -3.70
C THR A 15 17.78 -12.67 -3.53
N ARG A 16 17.08 -12.33 -4.62
CA ARG A 16 15.63 -12.03 -4.62
C ARG A 16 14.77 -13.05 -3.85
N PRO A 17 14.90 -14.38 -4.05
CA PRO A 17 14.04 -15.34 -3.35
C PRO A 17 14.18 -15.28 -1.82
N GLN A 18 15.41 -15.09 -1.33
CA GLN A 18 15.70 -15.01 0.11
C GLN A 18 15.12 -13.74 0.72
N HIS A 19 15.15 -12.63 -0.02
CA HIS A 19 14.52 -11.39 0.43
C HIS A 19 13.00 -11.47 0.41
N LEU A 20 12.39 -12.02 -0.63
CA LEU A 20 10.93 -12.21 -0.69
C LEU A 20 10.42 -13.12 0.44
N ALA A 21 11.19 -14.15 0.82
CA ALA A 21 10.85 -14.97 1.98
C ALA A 21 10.83 -14.15 3.29
N ARG A 22 11.74 -13.17 3.46
CA ARG A 22 11.75 -12.26 4.62
C ARG A 22 10.62 -11.24 4.61
N LEU A 23 10.07 -10.92 3.45
CA LEU A 23 8.98 -9.96 3.27
C LEU A 23 7.61 -10.62 3.19
N LYS A 24 7.47 -11.85 3.67
CA LYS A 24 6.18 -12.55 3.71
C LYS A 24 5.12 -11.74 4.45
N GLY A 25 4.01 -11.43 3.77
CA GLY A 25 2.91 -10.63 4.33
C GLY A 25 3.15 -9.12 4.30
N ILE A 26 4.15 -8.62 3.54
CA ILE A 26 4.38 -7.18 3.39
C ILE A 26 3.16 -6.45 2.80
N GLU A 27 2.45 -7.10 1.89
CA GLU A 27 1.24 -6.62 1.23
C GLU A 27 0.13 -6.25 2.21
N ASP A 28 -0.06 -7.06 3.26
CA ASP A 28 -1.06 -6.84 4.32
C ASP A 28 -0.65 -5.70 5.28
N ARG A 29 0.60 -5.26 5.22
CA ARG A 29 1.17 -4.19 6.06
C ARG A 29 1.28 -2.85 5.34
N CYS A 30 0.87 -2.78 4.08
CA CYS A 30 0.68 -1.54 3.35
C CYS A 30 -0.53 -0.78 3.91
N TYR A 31 -0.38 0.51 4.16
CA TYR A 31 -1.45 1.36 4.67
C TYR A 31 -1.46 2.75 4.04
N VAL A 32 -2.64 3.37 4.09
CA VAL A 32 -2.82 4.82 3.92
C VAL A 32 -3.41 5.43 5.19
N GLN A 33 -3.05 6.68 5.47
CA GLN A 33 -3.59 7.41 6.62
C GLN A 33 -3.94 8.84 6.21
N VAL A 34 -5.19 9.22 6.46
CA VAL A 34 -5.69 10.58 6.21
C VAL A 34 -5.69 11.34 7.53
N ALA A 35 -4.92 12.43 7.63
CA ALA A 35 -4.77 13.20 8.87
C ALA A 35 -4.62 12.28 10.11
N ASP A 36 -5.49 12.45 11.11
CA ASP A 36 -5.50 11.69 12.36
C ASP A 36 -6.52 10.53 12.36
N PHE A 37 -7.12 10.22 11.21
CA PHE A 37 -7.97 9.04 11.09
C PHE A 37 -7.13 7.76 11.30
N SER A 38 -7.82 6.68 11.69
CA SER A 38 -7.23 5.35 11.74
C SER A 38 -6.64 4.96 10.39
N ARG A 39 -5.52 4.21 10.43
CA ARG A 39 -4.90 3.65 9.22
C ARG A 39 -5.88 2.75 8.48
N VAL A 40 -5.91 2.88 7.16
CA VAL A 40 -6.59 1.97 6.24
C VAL A 40 -5.51 1.04 5.68
N TYR A 41 -5.53 -0.22 6.13
CA TYR A 41 -4.65 -1.25 5.59
C TYR A 41 -5.18 -1.78 4.25
N ALA A 42 -4.27 -2.22 3.39
CA ALA A 42 -4.62 -2.81 2.10
C ALA A 42 -5.42 -4.09 2.26
N ILE A 43 -6.39 -4.28 1.37
CA ILE A 43 -6.96 -5.58 1.05
C ILE A 43 -6.15 -6.10 -0.13
N ALA A 44 -5.29 -7.11 0.10
CA ALA A 44 -4.36 -7.62 -0.88
C ALA A 44 -4.87 -8.89 -1.58
N ASP A 45 -4.63 -8.97 -2.89
CA ASP A 45 -4.74 -10.18 -3.71
C ASP A 45 -6.09 -10.92 -3.60
N GLU A 46 -7.19 -10.18 -3.45
CA GLU A 46 -8.54 -10.73 -3.22
C GLU A 46 -9.06 -11.60 -4.37
N ASP A 47 -8.55 -11.38 -5.58
CA ASP A 47 -8.92 -12.10 -6.80
C ASP A 47 -8.00 -13.30 -7.10
N LEU A 48 -7.05 -13.61 -6.21
CA LEU A 48 -6.09 -14.70 -6.39
C LEU A 48 -6.33 -15.83 -5.37
N GLU A 49 -6.43 -17.07 -5.86
CA GLU A 49 -6.34 -18.24 -4.98
C GLU A 49 -4.92 -18.29 -4.40
N ARG A 50 -4.80 -18.22 -3.07
CA ARG A 50 -3.49 -18.17 -2.39
C ARG A 50 -2.76 -19.49 -2.61
N GLU A 51 -1.73 -19.51 -3.45
CA GLU A 51 -1.00 -20.75 -3.81
C GLU A 51 0.31 -20.98 -3.05
N ASN A 52 0.85 -20.04 -2.25
CA ASN A 52 2.21 -20.20 -1.73
C ASN A 52 2.40 -19.85 -0.24
N GLU A 53 2.64 -20.86 0.60
CA GLU A 53 2.89 -20.70 2.03
C GLU A 53 4.36 -20.35 2.36
N GLU A 54 5.31 -20.44 1.41
CA GLU A 54 6.73 -20.31 1.71
C GLU A 54 7.33 -18.91 1.47
N LYS A 55 6.80 -18.15 0.50
CA LYS A 55 7.37 -16.87 0.06
C LYS A 55 6.29 -15.91 -0.48
N THR A 56 6.54 -14.60 -0.40
CA THR A 56 5.65 -13.60 -1.02
C THR A 56 5.92 -13.42 -2.52
N SER A 57 4.93 -12.89 -3.23
CA SER A 57 5.05 -12.52 -4.65
C SER A 57 5.91 -11.26 -4.80
N SER A 58 6.52 -11.06 -5.97
CA SER A 58 7.12 -9.76 -6.29
C SER A 58 6.08 -8.71 -6.70
N VAL A 59 4.86 -9.14 -7.04
CA VAL A 59 3.76 -8.28 -7.48
C VAL A 59 2.51 -8.58 -6.68
N HIS A 60 1.87 -7.54 -6.13
CA HIS A 60 0.60 -7.63 -5.42
C HIS A 60 -0.40 -6.61 -5.95
N PHE A 61 -1.68 -6.95 -5.88
CA PHE A 61 -2.78 -6.04 -6.14
C PHE A 61 -3.42 -5.63 -4.82
N LEU A 62 -3.42 -4.32 -4.56
CA LEU A 62 -3.88 -3.75 -3.30
C LEU A 62 -5.12 -2.90 -3.54
N ARG A 63 -6.12 -3.03 -2.67
CA ARG A 63 -7.28 -2.14 -2.61
C ARG A 63 -7.33 -1.44 -1.26
N PHE A 64 -7.56 -0.13 -1.28
CA PHE A 64 -7.76 0.69 -0.07
C PHE A 64 -9.18 1.25 -0.04
N GLU A 65 -9.94 0.87 0.98
CA GLU A 65 -11.29 1.37 1.20
C GLU A 65 -11.28 2.58 2.14
N LEU A 66 -11.50 3.75 1.56
CA LEU A 66 -11.61 5.00 2.30
C LEU A 66 -13.09 5.28 2.61
N THR A 67 -13.35 5.78 3.81
CA THR A 67 -14.69 6.27 4.19
C THR A 67 -14.96 7.64 3.57
N ASP A 68 -16.23 7.99 3.38
CA ASP A 68 -16.64 9.32 2.88
C ASP A 68 -16.06 10.47 3.72
N ALA A 69 -15.92 10.28 5.04
CA ALA A 69 -15.30 11.25 5.93
C ALA A 69 -13.80 11.47 5.61
N MET A 70 -13.07 10.40 5.31
CA MET A 70 -11.68 10.48 4.87
C MET A 70 -11.56 11.13 3.50
N VAL A 71 -12.44 10.78 2.55
CA VAL A 71 -12.46 11.41 1.21
C VAL A 71 -12.75 12.90 1.32
N GLY A 72 -13.75 13.30 2.10
CA GLY A 72 -14.07 14.70 2.38
C GLY A 72 -12.89 15.46 2.98
N ALA A 73 -12.22 14.88 3.99
CA ALA A 73 -11.03 15.49 4.58
C ALA A 73 -9.90 15.68 3.55
N LEU A 74 -9.63 14.68 2.70
CA LEU A 74 -8.66 14.80 1.62
C LEU A 74 -9.05 15.90 0.62
N ARG A 75 -10.32 16.02 0.23
CA ARG A 75 -10.78 17.10 -0.65
C ARG A 75 -10.59 18.49 0.00
N SER A 76 -10.71 18.58 1.32
CA SER A 76 -10.45 19.80 2.10
C SER A 76 -8.96 20.09 2.37
N GLY A 77 -8.04 19.33 1.81
CA GLY A 77 -6.61 19.60 1.95
C GLY A 77 -5.90 18.78 3.04
N ALA A 78 -6.57 17.79 3.66
CA ALA A 78 -5.93 16.94 4.66
C ALA A 78 -4.68 16.23 4.11
N ARG A 79 -3.72 16.01 5.00
CA ARG A 79 -2.50 15.24 4.74
C ARG A 79 -2.85 13.78 4.44
N LEU A 80 -2.14 13.22 3.48
CA LEU A 80 -2.18 11.80 3.13
C LEU A 80 -0.80 11.20 3.37
N VAL A 81 -0.74 10.17 4.20
CA VAL A 81 0.44 9.33 4.42
C VAL A 81 0.22 8.01 3.71
N ILE A 82 1.25 7.52 3.02
CA ILE A 82 1.30 6.16 2.47
C ILE A 82 2.49 5.46 3.11
N GLY A 83 2.31 4.27 3.67
CA GLY A 83 3.38 3.57 4.36
C GLY A 83 3.25 2.06 4.39
N ILE A 84 4.31 1.44 4.89
CA ILE A 84 4.43 0.01 5.16
C ILE A 84 4.98 -0.13 6.58
N ASP A 85 4.34 -0.94 7.40
CA ASP A 85 4.78 -1.23 8.79
C ASP A 85 5.09 -2.71 9.01
N HIS A 86 5.78 -3.31 8.05
CA HIS A 86 6.25 -4.69 8.13
C HIS A 86 7.51 -4.80 9.00
N ALA A 87 7.66 -5.89 9.76
CA ALA A 87 8.79 -6.08 10.69
C ALA A 87 10.17 -6.02 9.99
N ASN A 88 10.24 -6.44 8.72
CA ASN A 88 11.45 -6.40 7.91
C ASN A 88 11.51 -5.20 6.94
N TYR A 89 10.50 -4.32 6.94
CA TYR A 89 10.48 -3.10 6.13
C TYR A 89 9.46 -2.09 6.69
N THR A 90 9.95 -1.05 7.37
CA THR A 90 9.13 0.03 7.90
C THR A 90 9.51 1.35 7.23
N HIS A 91 8.59 1.90 6.44
CA HIS A 91 8.80 3.17 5.74
C HIS A 91 7.47 3.89 5.54
N ALA A 92 7.49 5.21 5.59
CA ALA A 92 6.32 6.04 5.32
C ALA A 92 6.71 7.27 4.51
N ASN A 93 5.90 7.58 3.51
CA ASN A 93 5.94 8.84 2.77
C ASN A 93 4.80 9.70 3.27
N ASP A 94 5.17 10.86 3.81
CA ASP A 94 4.30 11.65 4.65
C ASP A 94 3.92 13.00 4.02
N ALA A 95 4.52 13.28 2.86
CA ALA A 95 4.18 14.35 1.94
C ALA A 95 4.29 13.82 0.50
N LEU A 96 3.14 13.56 -0.13
CA LEU A 96 3.10 13.27 -1.56
C LEU A 96 3.22 14.57 -2.36
N PRO A 97 3.89 14.56 -3.53
CA PRO A 97 3.84 15.67 -4.46
C PRO A 97 2.38 16.06 -4.77
N GLU A 98 2.10 17.36 -4.86
CA GLU A 98 0.73 17.87 -5.04
C GLU A 98 0.05 17.29 -6.29
N ALA A 99 0.79 17.11 -7.37
CA ALA A 99 0.30 16.50 -8.61
C ALA A 99 -0.20 15.07 -8.38
N SER A 100 0.57 14.23 -7.67
CA SER A 100 0.19 12.86 -7.33
C SER A 100 -1.02 12.84 -6.40
N ARG A 101 -1.06 13.74 -5.40
CA ARG A 101 -2.21 13.86 -4.50
C ARG A 101 -3.49 14.24 -5.24
N LYS A 102 -3.42 15.18 -6.18
CA LYS A 102 -4.55 15.58 -7.04
C LYS A 102 -5.02 14.44 -7.94
N ALA A 103 -4.09 13.71 -8.55
CA ALA A 103 -4.42 12.55 -9.38
C ALA A 103 -5.14 11.46 -8.58
N LEU A 104 -4.61 11.08 -7.41
CA LEU A 104 -5.26 10.08 -6.54
C LEU A 104 -6.65 10.52 -6.08
N LEU A 105 -6.85 11.81 -5.80
CA LEU A 105 -8.16 12.33 -5.40
C LEU A 105 -9.20 12.33 -6.52
N ALA A 106 -8.78 12.28 -7.78
CA ALA A 106 -9.68 12.20 -8.93
C ALA A 106 -10.29 10.80 -9.10
N ASP A 107 -9.68 9.78 -8.49
CA ASP A 107 -10.17 8.39 -8.53
C ASP A 107 -11.25 8.09 -7.47
N LEU A 108 -11.50 9.03 -6.57
CA LEU A 108 -12.50 8.91 -5.51
C LEU A 108 -13.75 9.70 -5.92
N ASP A 109 -14.92 9.10 -5.76
CA ASP A 109 -16.22 9.77 -5.87
C ASP A 109 -16.56 10.52 -4.56
#